data_AF-A0A1Q5U6F8-F1
#
_entry.id   AF-A0A1Q5U6F8-F1
#
_cell.length_a   1.000
_cell.length_b   1.000
_cell.length_c   1.000
_cell.angle_alpha   90.00
_cell.angle_beta   90.00
_cell.angle_gamma   90.00
#
_symmetry.space_group_name_H-M   'P 1'
#
loop_
_entity.id
_entity.type
_entity.pdbx_description
1 polymer ?
#
loop_
_entity_poly.entity_id
_entity_poly.type
_entity_poly.pdbx_seq_one_letter_code
_entity_poly.pdbx_strand_id
1 'polypeptide(L)'
;MARDSIVILGAGIIGLNVAMELSKQGYGRQTTVIAKHLPGDIHVDYTSPWAGANFSGISGANLNALRWDKAGYLSLMQLIDDGAEEAKYLSKMQSTEYWDERPSPEKIRSVTEYLRDVQYISQAELPPNATFGLRFTTITFNAPAHCLHLKSLLSQEQYGSVKFVRHELQSLEDAFISPRTKVVFNCIGNAAITVPGVQDPTCYPTRGQIVLAQAPSVRENIMRHGKNYETYIIPRPDSDSTVILGGYLQKGDWDSNVREHETQSILQRTGDLLPVLRNGETKILKVAVGFRPSRQDGARVEREDLRAGQTVVHNYGAGGTGYQAGMGMAQDAVSLVRDILDSLPIKSTLSSRPQELSQGSSDIPQSLDNLPDLTAQLCGLTGDMDPYVLQHYQYNANSEFAFSKLTIRQVQKIELPVQFLLSKPESNPESQVGSGLYPTMMDKMDDVVPPAIGERLIKLHVTR
;
A
#
# COMPACT_ATOMS: atom_id res chain seq x y z
N MET A 1 -13.60 21.54 -0.52
CA MET A 1 -12.55 21.39 -1.55
C MET A 1 -13.16 20.67 -2.74
N ALA A 2 -12.67 20.94 -3.96
CA ALA A 2 -13.24 20.38 -5.18
C ALA A 2 -12.96 18.86 -5.24
N ARG A 3 -13.95 18.06 -4.84
CA ARG A 3 -14.03 16.65 -5.23
C ARG A 3 -14.21 16.56 -6.75
N ASP A 4 -13.78 15.44 -7.30
CA ASP A 4 -13.98 15.05 -8.70
C ASP A 4 -13.09 15.79 -9.74
N SER A 5 -11.99 16.42 -9.31
CA SER A 5 -10.97 16.95 -10.25
C SER A 5 -10.24 15.82 -10.98
N ILE A 6 -10.11 14.66 -10.33
CA ILE A 6 -9.47 13.46 -10.87
C ILE A 6 -10.47 12.31 -10.80
N VAL A 7 -10.65 11.63 -11.92
CA VAL A 7 -11.48 10.42 -11.99
C VAL A 7 -10.63 9.23 -12.38
N ILE A 8 -10.86 8.08 -11.77
CA ILE A 8 -10.26 6.81 -12.15
C ILE A 8 -11.38 5.88 -12.58
N LEU A 9 -11.32 5.37 -13.81
CA LEU A 9 -12.25 4.39 -14.31
C LEU A 9 -11.73 2.98 -14.08
N GLY A 10 -12.48 2.18 -13.35
CA GLY A 10 -12.14 0.81 -13.02
C GLY A 10 -11.48 0.69 -11.65
N ALA A 11 -12.00 -0.23 -10.84
CA ALA A 11 -11.51 -0.51 -9.48
C ALA A 11 -10.77 -1.85 -9.40
N GLY A 12 -10.13 -2.27 -10.50
CA GLY A 12 -9.16 -3.37 -10.48
C GLY A 12 -7.84 -2.94 -9.85
N ILE A 13 -6.90 -3.87 -9.71
CA ILE A 13 -5.58 -3.61 -9.12
C ILE A 13 -4.87 -2.41 -9.78
N ILE A 14 -5.00 -2.24 -11.10
CA ILE A 14 -4.42 -1.10 -11.82
C ILE A 14 -5.00 0.24 -11.34
N GLY A 15 -6.33 0.37 -11.31
CA GLY A 15 -6.99 1.60 -10.85
C GLY A 15 -6.76 1.86 -9.35
N LEU A 16 -6.69 0.81 -8.52
CA LEU A 16 -6.37 0.93 -7.10
C LEU A 16 -4.93 1.41 -6.87
N ASN A 17 -3.96 0.95 -7.68
CA ASN A 17 -2.58 1.42 -7.59
C ASN A 17 -2.46 2.89 -8.03
N VAL A 18 -3.17 3.30 -9.07
CA VAL A 18 -3.25 4.72 -9.47
C VAL A 18 -3.84 5.58 -8.35
N ALA A 19 -4.94 5.12 -7.74
CA ALA A 19 -5.57 5.82 -6.61
C ALA A 19 -4.61 5.94 -5.41
N MET A 20 -3.83 4.88 -5.13
CA MET A 20 -2.83 4.88 -4.07
C MET A 20 -1.69 5.85 -4.35
N GLU A 21 -1.15 5.86 -5.57
CA GLU A 21 -0.09 6.78 -5.98
C GLU A 21 -0.55 8.24 -5.86
N LEU A 22 -1.74 8.57 -6.38
CA LEU A 22 -2.34 9.90 -6.23
C LEU A 22 -2.59 10.27 -4.77
N SER A 23 -3.08 9.32 -3.96
CA SER A 23 -3.30 9.54 -2.54
C SER A 23 -2.02 9.87 -1.79
N LYS A 24 -0.93 9.14 -2.05
CA LYS A 24 0.39 9.37 -1.42
C LYS A 24 0.98 10.73 -1.79
N GLN A 25 0.62 11.27 -2.95
CA GLN A 25 0.96 12.63 -3.38
C GLN A 25 -0.02 13.71 -2.88
N GLY A 26 -1.02 13.35 -2.06
CA GLY A 26 -1.97 14.29 -1.45
C GLY A 26 -3.23 14.59 -2.28
N TYR A 27 -3.44 13.89 -3.40
CA TYR A 27 -4.59 14.10 -4.29
C TYR A 27 -5.82 13.24 -3.97
N GLY A 28 -5.77 12.41 -2.91
CA GLY A 28 -6.86 11.51 -2.53
C GLY A 28 -8.22 12.21 -2.39
N ARG A 29 -8.26 13.39 -1.75
CA ARG A 29 -9.48 14.20 -1.56
C ARG A 29 -10.11 14.73 -2.86
N GLN A 30 -9.34 14.75 -3.95
CA GLN A 30 -9.78 15.20 -5.27
C GLN A 30 -10.13 14.04 -6.20
N THR A 31 -9.88 12.81 -5.75
CA THR A 31 -9.97 11.59 -6.56
C THR A 31 -11.28 10.85 -6.31
N THR A 32 -11.94 10.47 -7.40
CA THR A 32 -13.11 9.60 -7.40
C THR A 32 -12.87 8.39 -8.31
N VAL A 33 -13.03 7.19 -7.77
CA VAL A 33 -12.99 5.93 -8.52
C VAL A 33 -14.42 5.57 -8.94
N ILE A 34 -14.65 5.40 -10.23
CA ILE A 34 -15.93 4.97 -10.81
C ILE A 34 -15.74 3.61 -11.47
N ALA A 35 -16.53 2.61 -11.09
CA ALA A 35 -16.44 1.29 -11.68
C ALA A 35 -17.74 0.49 -11.58
N LYS A 36 -17.97 -0.39 -12.57
CA LYS A 36 -19.06 -1.38 -12.55
C LYS A 36 -18.90 -2.36 -11.39
N HIS A 37 -17.69 -2.88 -11.22
CA HIS A 37 -17.31 -3.80 -10.15
C HIS A 37 -16.34 -3.14 -9.19
N LEU A 38 -16.52 -3.38 -7.89
CA LEU A 38 -15.68 -2.88 -6.81
C LEU A 38 -15.02 -4.05 -6.06
N PRO A 39 -13.90 -3.81 -5.35
CA PRO A 39 -13.32 -4.81 -4.46
C PRO A 39 -14.35 -5.41 -3.49
N GLY A 40 -14.41 -6.74 -3.48
CA GLY A 40 -15.46 -7.54 -2.83
C GLY A 40 -16.36 -8.27 -3.82
N ASP A 41 -16.49 -7.76 -5.04
CA ASP A 41 -17.24 -8.43 -6.11
C ASP A 41 -16.43 -9.56 -6.74
N ILE A 42 -17.14 -10.57 -7.24
CA ILE A 42 -16.58 -11.68 -7.99
C ILE A 42 -17.35 -11.82 -9.29
N HIS A 43 -16.72 -11.46 -10.41
CA HIS A 43 -17.35 -11.50 -11.73
C HIS A 43 -16.31 -11.78 -12.81
N VAL A 44 -16.71 -12.44 -13.91
CA VAL A 44 -15.76 -12.84 -14.97
C VAL A 44 -15.14 -11.63 -15.70
N ASP A 45 -15.91 -10.55 -15.82
CA ASP A 45 -15.45 -9.26 -16.38
C ASP A 45 -14.58 -8.44 -15.41
N TYR A 46 -14.43 -8.91 -14.17
CA TYR A 46 -13.57 -8.27 -13.15
C TYR A 46 -12.38 -9.18 -12.85
N THR A 47 -11.26 -8.95 -13.55
CA THR A 47 -10.13 -9.88 -13.56
C THR A 47 -9.40 -10.00 -12.21
N SER A 48 -9.24 -8.89 -11.47
CA SER A 48 -8.30 -8.83 -10.34
C SER A 48 -8.51 -9.90 -9.25
N PRO A 49 -9.74 -10.20 -8.80
CA PRO A 49 -9.96 -11.23 -7.76
C PRO A 49 -9.56 -12.67 -8.16
N TRP A 50 -9.43 -12.95 -9.47
CA TRP A 50 -9.09 -14.27 -9.98
C TRP A 50 -7.59 -14.55 -10.04
N ALA A 51 -6.76 -13.53 -9.85
CA ALA A 51 -5.31 -13.70 -9.93
C ALA A 51 -4.77 -14.60 -8.82
N GLY A 52 -3.58 -15.17 -9.05
CA GLY A 52 -2.85 -15.97 -8.07
C GLY A 52 -2.68 -15.25 -6.73
N ALA A 53 -1.83 -14.22 -6.63
CA ALA A 53 -0.91 -13.66 -7.63
C ALA A 53 0.51 -13.60 -7.04
N ASN A 54 1.54 -13.58 -7.87
CA ASN A 54 2.93 -13.39 -7.45
C ASN A 54 3.66 -12.45 -8.42
N PHE A 55 4.90 -12.10 -8.09
CA PHE A 55 5.86 -11.62 -9.06
C PHE A 55 6.60 -12.83 -9.67
N SER A 56 6.62 -12.89 -11.00
CA SER A 56 7.24 -13.97 -11.78
C SER A 56 8.10 -13.43 -12.91
N GLY A 57 9.10 -14.21 -13.36
CA GLY A 57 9.93 -13.89 -14.52
C GLY A 57 9.22 -13.91 -15.88
N ILE A 58 7.89 -14.08 -15.91
CA ILE A 58 7.04 -14.37 -17.08
C ILE A 58 7.04 -13.31 -18.19
N SER A 59 7.30 -12.03 -17.86
CA SER A 59 7.19 -10.95 -18.86
C SER A 59 8.08 -11.19 -20.07
N GLY A 60 7.66 -10.73 -21.25
CA GLY A 60 8.49 -10.80 -22.46
C GLY A 60 9.69 -9.85 -22.41
N ALA A 61 10.30 -9.59 -23.58
CA ALA A 61 11.41 -8.66 -23.75
C ALA A 61 10.98 -7.20 -24.01
N ASN A 62 9.68 -6.89 -23.90
CA ASN A 62 9.17 -5.53 -24.09
C ASN A 62 9.77 -4.59 -23.03
N LEU A 63 10.41 -3.50 -23.47
CA LEU A 63 11.15 -2.59 -22.59
C LEU A 63 10.27 -1.92 -21.54
N ASN A 64 9.04 -1.55 -21.89
CA ASN A 64 8.09 -0.96 -20.94
C ASN A 64 7.64 -1.97 -19.89
N ALA A 65 7.34 -3.20 -20.31
CA ALA A 65 6.99 -4.28 -19.38
C ALA A 65 8.12 -4.54 -18.37
N LEU A 66 9.37 -4.67 -18.86
CA LEU A 66 10.53 -4.88 -17.99
C LEU A 66 10.78 -3.70 -17.04
N ARG A 67 10.59 -2.46 -17.51
CA ARG A 67 10.71 -1.25 -16.70
C ARG A 67 9.67 -1.23 -15.57
N TRP A 68 8.41 -1.51 -15.88
CA TRP A 68 7.33 -1.52 -14.89
C TRP A 68 7.42 -2.70 -13.92
N ASP A 69 7.89 -3.86 -14.37
CA ASP A 69 8.18 -4.99 -13.49
C ASP A 69 9.24 -4.62 -12.46
N LYS A 70 10.38 -4.02 -12.89
CA LYS A 70 11.44 -3.58 -11.99
C LYS A 70 10.92 -2.55 -10.98
N ALA A 71 10.24 -1.51 -11.45
CA ALA A 71 9.70 -0.46 -10.59
C ALA A 71 8.64 -1.00 -9.61
N GLY A 72 7.75 -1.86 -10.09
CA GLY A 72 6.72 -2.51 -9.27
C GLY A 72 7.33 -3.41 -8.21
N TYR A 73 8.26 -4.30 -8.59
CA TYR A 73 8.96 -5.18 -7.66
C TYR A 73 9.67 -4.40 -6.55
N LEU A 74 10.48 -3.39 -6.90
CA LEU A 74 11.22 -2.61 -5.93
C LEU A 74 10.29 -1.88 -4.96
N SER A 75 9.22 -1.27 -5.48
CA SER A 75 8.24 -0.55 -4.66
C SER A 75 7.52 -1.48 -3.70
N LEU A 76 7.05 -2.64 -4.18
CA LEU A 76 6.29 -3.58 -3.38
C LEU A 76 7.17 -4.30 -2.35
N MET A 77 8.42 -4.65 -2.69
CA MET A 77 9.38 -5.18 -1.73
C MET A 77 9.65 -4.18 -0.61
N GLN A 78 9.84 -2.90 -0.97
CA GLN A 78 10.07 -1.83 0.01
C GLN A 78 8.87 -1.69 0.96
N LEU A 79 7.63 -1.72 0.45
CA LEU A 79 6.44 -1.68 1.31
C LEU A 79 6.39 -2.85 2.32
N ILE A 80 6.83 -4.04 1.91
CA ILE A 80 6.92 -5.19 2.81
C ILE A 80 8.05 -5.00 3.83
N ASP A 81 9.22 -4.52 3.39
CA ASP A 81 10.37 -4.23 4.26
C ASP A 81 10.03 -3.19 5.34
N ASP A 82 9.27 -2.17 4.97
CA ASP A 82 8.87 -1.07 5.87
C ASP A 82 7.69 -1.43 6.78
N GLY A 83 7.08 -2.61 6.59
CA GLY A 83 5.86 -2.99 7.31
C GLY A 83 4.69 -2.05 7.01
N ALA A 84 4.64 -1.50 5.79
CA ALA A 84 3.65 -0.52 5.41
C ALA A 84 2.23 -1.11 5.39
N GLU A 85 1.23 -0.32 5.78
CA GLU A 85 -0.17 -0.76 5.85
C GLU A 85 -0.65 -1.31 4.50
N GLU A 86 -0.21 -0.76 3.37
CA GLU A 86 -0.60 -1.25 2.04
C GLU A 86 -0.13 -2.67 1.75
N ALA A 87 0.94 -3.13 2.40
CA ALA A 87 1.54 -4.44 2.20
C ALA A 87 0.93 -5.54 3.06
N LYS A 88 -0.13 -5.27 3.85
CA LYS A 88 -0.76 -6.24 4.76
C LYS A 88 -1.02 -7.63 4.16
N TYR A 89 -1.39 -7.70 2.89
CA TYR A 89 -1.75 -8.96 2.19
C TYR A 89 -0.69 -9.40 1.17
N LEU A 90 0.54 -8.90 1.34
CA LEU A 90 1.71 -9.25 0.58
C LEU A 90 2.70 -9.97 1.50
N SER A 91 3.39 -10.97 0.97
CA SER A 91 4.49 -11.61 1.68
C SER A 91 5.67 -11.81 0.74
N LYS A 92 6.88 -11.71 1.30
CA LYS A 92 8.05 -12.31 0.67
C LYS A 92 7.90 -13.82 0.70
N MET A 93 8.22 -14.48 -0.40
CA MET A 93 8.12 -15.92 -0.53
C MET A 93 9.18 -16.43 -1.49
N GLN A 94 9.70 -17.62 -1.26
CA GLN A 94 10.54 -18.27 -2.25
C GLN A 94 9.70 -18.61 -3.50
N SER A 95 10.30 -18.44 -4.68
CA SER A 95 9.77 -18.92 -5.94
C SER A 95 10.81 -19.79 -6.61
N THR A 96 10.38 -20.99 -7.01
CA THR A 96 11.16 -21.91 -7.82
C THR A 96 10.50 -21.95 -9.20
N GLU A 97 11.19 -21.47 -10.23
CA GLU A 97 10.69 -21.37 -11.59
C GLU A 97 11.52 -22.22 -12.56
N TYR A 98 10.84 -22.99 -13.41
CA TYR A 98 11.44 -23.84 -14.43
C TYR A 98 11.02 -23.41 -15.82
N TRP A 99 11.92 -23.51 -16.80
CA TRP A 99 11.62 -23.27 -18.20
C TRP A 99 11.97 -24.51 -19.04
N ASP A 100 11.03 -24.90 -19.91
CA ASP A 100 11.29 -25.94 -20.91
C ASP A 100 12.29 -25.45 -21.97
N GLU A 101 12.26 -24.16 -22.31
CA GLU A 101 13.21 -23.51 -23.23
C GLU A 101 13.99 -22.43 -22.48
N ARG A 102 15.33 -22.50 -22.52
CA ARG A 102 16.19 -21.55 -21.81
C ARG A 102 15.93 -20.11 -22.28
N PRO A 103 15.58 -19.18 -21.37
CA PRO A 103 15.41 -17.77 -21.73
C PRO A 103 16.71 -17.16 -22.27
N SER A 104 16.59 -16.10 -23.08
CA SER A 104 17.77 -15.40 -23.60
C SER A 104 18.63 -14.83 -22.46
N PRO A 105 19.96 -14.71 -22.64
CA PRO A 105 20.82 -14.09 -21.63
C PRO A 105 20.37 -12.69 -21.23
N GLU A 106 19.84 -11.90 -22.17
CA GLU A 106 19.30 -10.55 -21.93
C GLU A 106 18.11 -10.62 -20.99
N LYS A 107 17.20 -11.56 -21.23
CA LYS A 107 16.02 -11.76 -20.38
C LYS A 107 16.42 -12.20 -18.98
N ILE A 108 17.33 -13.16 -18.86
CA ILE A 108 17.85 -13.62 -17.55
C ILE A 108 18.44 -12.42 -16.81
N ARG A 109 19.38 -11.68 -17.42
CA ARG A 109 20.00 -10.50 -16.81
C ARG A 109 18.95 -9.47 -16.38
N SER A 110 17.98 -9.18 -17.23
CA SER A 110 16.94 -8.17 -16.96
C SER A 110 16.09 -8.49 -15.73
N VAL A 111 15.85 -9.79 -15.45
CA VAL A 111 15.04 -10.23 -14.33
C VAL A 111 15.90 -10.39 -13.08
N THR A 112 17.11 -10.95 -13.20
CA THR A 112 17.97 -11.22 -12.04
C THR A 112 18.65 -9.97 -11.46
N GLU A 113 18.63 -8.83 -12.15
CA GLU A 113 19.29 -7.59 -11.72
C GLU A 113 18.76 -7.06 -10.37
N TYR A 114 17.47 -7.27 -10.08
CA TYR A 114 16.80 -6.71 -8.90
C TYR A 114 16.14 -7.76 -8.00
N LEU A 115 16.05 -9.02 -8.45
CA LEU A 115 15.53 -10.10 -7.62
C LEU A 115 16.48 -10.40 -6.45
N ARG A 116 15.91 -10.79 -5.30
CA ARG A 116 16.68 -11.14 -4.11
C ARG A 116 16.99 -12.64 -4.08
N ASP A 117 18.16 -12.99 -3.57
CA ASP A 117 18.58 -14.38 -3.30
C ASP A 117 18.52 -15.30 -4.53
N VAL A 118 18.89 -14.78 -5.71
CA VAL A 118 18.84 -15.53 -6.97
C VAL A 118 19.84 -16.68 -6.96
N GLN A 119 19.34 -17.88 -7.25
CA GLN A 119 20.11 -19.10 -7.38
C GLN A 119 19.73 -19.81 -8.67
N TYR A 120 20.74 -20.26 -9.43
CA TYR A 120 20.53 -21.11 -10.59
C TYR A 120 20.38 -22.55 -10.15
N ILE A 121 19.33 -23.22 -10.65
CA ILE A 121 19.09 -24.63 -10.36
C ILE A 121 20.01 -25.47 -11.25
N SER A 122 20.69 -26.46 -10.67
CA SER A 122 21.59 -27.32 -11.42
C SER A 122 20.82 -28.24 -12.37
N GLN A 123 21.46 -28.65 -13.48
CA GLN A 123 20.81 -29.54 -14.47
C GLN A 123 20.31 -30.86 -13.86
N ALA A 124 20.95 -31.34 -12.79
CA ALA A 124 20.59 -32.58 -12.10
C ALA A 124 19.32 -32.44 -11.23
N GLU A 125 18.96 -31.22 -10.83
CA GLU A 125 17.78 -30.91 -10.02
C GLU A 125 16.59 -30.44 -10.86
N LEU A 126 16.78 -30.25 -12.17
CA LEU A 126 15.70 -29.84 -13.06
C LEU A 126 14.71 -30.99 -13.27
N PRO A 127 13.39 -30.68 -13.30
CA PRO A 127 12.40 -31.68 -13.66
C PRO A 127 12.59 -32.12 -15.11
N PRO A 128 12.10 -33.32 -15.49
CA PRO A 128 12.22 -33.81 -16.87
C PRO A 128 11.75 -32.77 -17.88
N ASN A 129 12.52 -32.59 -18.96
CA ASN A 129 12.30 -31.63 -20.06
C ASN A 129 12.50 -30.15 -19.73
N ALA A 130 12.82 -29.77 -18.48
CA ALA A 130 13.25 -28.40 -18.19
C ALA A 130 14.73 -28.22 -18.57
N THR A 131 15.04 -27.07 -19.18
CA THR A 131 16.41 -26.72 -19.63
C THR A 131 17.03 -25.59 -18.82
N PHE A 132 16.22 -24.94 -17.98
CA PHE A 132 16.67 -23.84 -17.12
C PHE A 132 15.78 -23.75 -15.88
N GLY A 133 16.35 -23.30 -14.76
CA GLY A 133 15.61 -23.07 -13.54
C GLY A 133 16.27 -22.03 -12.64
N LEU A 134 15.43 -21.28 -11.94
CA LEU A 134 15.84 -20.27 -10.98
C LEU A 134 15.08 -20.47 -9.67
N ARG A 135 15.75 -20.19 -8.56
CA ARG A 135 15.14 -20.02 -7.26
C ARG A 135 15.47 -18.62 -6.75
N PHE A 136 14.50 -17.90 -6.20
CA PHE A 136 14.69 -16.53 -5.71
C PHE A 136 13.60 -16.14 -4.71
N THR A 137 13.85 -15.09 -3.94
CA THR A 137 12.83 -14.48 -3.08
C THR A 137 12.00 -13.49 -3.90
N THR A 138 10.67 -13.65 -3.87
CA THR A 138 9.69 -12.85 -4.63
C THR A 138 8.57 -12.32 -3.74
N ILE A 139 7.61 -11.60 -4.33
CA ILE A 139 6.39 -11.11 -3.67
C ILE A 139 5.21 -12.01 -4.05
N THR A 140 4.38 -12.36 -3.08
CA THR A 140 3.12 -13.09 -3.28
C THR A 140 1.96 -12.34 -2.63
N PHE A 141 0.78 -12.43 -3.23
CA PHE A 141 -0.39 -11.65 -2.88
C PHE A 141 -1.58 -12.55 -2.53
N ASN A 142 -2.35 -12.15 -1.53
CA ASN A 142 -3.75 -12.53 -1.44
C ASN A 142 -4.58 -11.53 -2.27
N ALA A 143 -4.67 -11.79 -3.58
CA ALA A 143 -5.24 -10.87 -4.58
C ALA A 143 -6.60 -10.23 -4.21
N PRO A 144 -7.65 -11.00 -3.85
CA PRO A 144 -8.94 -10.41 -3.49
C PRO A 144 -8.90 -9.62 -2.17
N ALA A 145 -8.20 -10.14 -1.15
CA ALA A 145 -8.07 -9.45 0.13
C ALA A 145 -7.29 -8.14 0.00
N HIS A 146 -6.21 -8.15 -0.80
CA HIS A 146 -5.42 -6.96 -1.08
C HIS A 146 -6.23 -5.88 -1.80
N CYS A 147 -7.03 -6.21 -2.81
CA CYS A 147 -7.91 -5.22 -3.46
C CYS A 147 -8.92 -4.61 -2.48
N LEU A 148 -9.53 -5.44 -1.62
CA LEU A 148 -10.48 -4.97 -0.61
C LEU A 148 -9.79 -4.06 0.41
N HIS A 149 -8.58 -4.43 0.83
CA HIS A 149 -7.75 -3.67 1.75
C HIS A 149 -7.37 -2.31 1.19
N LEU A 150 -6.87 -2.24 -0.05
CA LEU A 150 -6.54 -0.97 -0.70
C LEU A 150 -7.76 -0.05 -0.78
N LYS A 151 -8.94 -0.56 -1.16
CA LYS A 151 -10.17 0.24 -1.13
C LYS A 151 -10.49 0.76 0.27
N SER A 152 -10.31 -0.08 1.29
CA SER A 152 -10.51 0.32 2.70
C SER A 152 -9.57 1.44 3.10
N LEU A 153 -8.25 1.29 2.87
CA LEU A 153 -7.25 2.30 3.14
C LEU A 153 -7.56 3.61 2.42
N LEU A 154 -7.78 3.56 1.10
CA LEU A 154 -8.09 4.73 0.28
C LEU A 154 -9.32 5.50 0.76
N SER A 155 -10.27 4.85 1.44
CA SER A 155 -11.46 5.49 2.00
C SER A 155 -11.21 6.22 3.33
N GLN A 156 -10.07 5.97 3.98
CA GLN A 156 -9.69 6.60 5.25
C GLN A 156 -9.16 8.03 5.03
N GLU A 157 -9.25 8.88 6.05
CA GLU A 157 -8.86 10.28 5.96
C GLU A 157 -7.37 10.48 5.64
N GLN A 158 -6.49 9.63 6.19
CA GLN A 158 -5.05 9.69 5.93
C GLN A 158 -4.69 9.44 4.45
N TYR A 159 -5.57 8.74 3.72
CA TYR A 159 -5.47 8.54 2.27
C TYR A 159 -6.41 9.48 1.48
N GLY A 160 -6.87 10.55 2.12
CA GLY A 160 -7.70 11.57 1.51
C GLY A 160 -9.16 11.18 1.26
N SER A 161 -9.65 10.08 1.84
CA SER A 161 -11.05 9.63 1.69
C SER A 161 -11.52 9.58 0.24
N VAL A 162 -10.76 8.89 -0.61
CA VAL A 162 -11.08 8.64 -2.02
C VAL A 162 -12.49 8.09 -2.12
N LYS A 163 -13.30 8.70 -3.00
CA LYS A 163 -14.69 8.29 -3.18
C LYS A 163 -14.77 7.13 -4.16
N PHE A 164 -15.44 6.06 -3.79
CA PHE A 164 -15.77 4.95 -4.70
C PHE A 164 -17.24 5.02 -5.10
N VAL A 165 -17.51 5.02 -6.40
CA VAL A 165 -18.85 5.06 -6.98
C VAL A 165 -19.06 3.82 -7.84
N ARG A 166 -20.07 3.03 -7.50
CA ARG A 166 -20.50 1.92 -8.36
C ARG A 166 -21.36 2.48 -9.50
N HIS A 167 -20.84 2.46 -10.71
CA HIS A 167 -21.55 2.89 -11.91
C HIS A 167 -20.89 2.34 -13.16
N GLU A 168 -21.69 2.04 -14.19
CA GLU A 168 -21.24 1.60 -15.50
C GLU A 168 -21.47 2.74 -16.50
N LEU A 169 -20.38 3.30 -17.02
CA LEU A 169 -20.42 4.40 -17.98
C LEU A 169 -20.70 3.88 -19.39
N GLN A 170 -21.38 4.68 -20.20
CA GLN A 170 -21.72 4.33 -21.58
C GLN A 170 -20.61 4.70 -22.55
N SER A 171 -19.78 5.70 -22.22
CA SER A 171 -18.56 6.02 -22.95
C SER A 171 -17.44 6.52 -22.04
N LEU A 172 -16.24 6.70 -22.60
CA LEU A 172 -15.10 7.30 -21.91
C LEU A 172 -15.39 8.76 -21.52
N GLU A 173 -16.10 9.51 -22.37
CA GLU A 173 -16.42 10.91 -22.16
C GLU A 173 -17.32 11.13 -20.92
N ASP A 174 -18.18 10.17 -20.60
CA ASP A 174 -19.03 10.22 -19.39
C ASP A 174 -18.22 10.24 -18.08
N ALA A 175 -16.92 9.91 -18.13
CA ALA A 175 -16.02 9.99 -16.98
C ALA A 175 -15.70 11.43 -16.55
N PHE A 176 -15.92 12.40 -17.43
CA PHE A 176 -15.81 13.82 -17.11
C PHE A 176 -17.08 14.30 -16.39
N ILE A 177 -17.33 13.75 -15.21
CA ILE A 177 -18.57 13.91 -14.42
C ILE A 177 -18.84 15.34 -13.95
N SER A 178 -17.89 16.26 -14.09
CA SER A 178 -18.10 17.68 -13.84
C SER A 178 -17.16 18.55 -14.67
N PRO A 179 -17.47 19.85 -14.86
CA PRO A 179 -16.54 20.81 -15.51
C PRO A 179 -15.19 20.97 -14.79
N ARG A 180 -15.08 20.47 -13.55
CA ARG A 180 -13.84 20.49 -12.76
C ARG A 180 -12.96 19.28 -13.03
N THR A 181 -13.49 18.21 -13.61
CA THR A 181 -12.71 17.00 -13.91
C THR A 181 -11.68 17.35 -14.98
N LYS A 182 -10.41 17.34 -14.59
CA LYS A 182 -9.28 17.67 -15.46
C LYS A 182 -8.63 16.43 -16.04
N VAL A 183 -8.54 15.37 -15.24
CA VAL A 183 -7.87 14.13 -15.63
C VAL A 183 -8.76 12.92 -15.36
N VAL A 184 -8.83 12.03 -16.33
CA VAL A 184 -9.43 10.69 -16.21
C VAL A 184 -8.34 9.63 -16.42
N PHE A 185 -8.13 8.77 -15.43
CA PHE A 185 -7.29 7.58 -15.57
C PHE A 185 -8.15 6.40 -16.02
N ASN A 186 -7.97 5.97 -17.26
CA ASN A 186 -8.71 4.87 -17.87
C ASN A 186 -8.04 3.51 -17.55
N CYS A 187 -8.57 2.81 -16.53
CA CYS A 187 -8.05 1.53 -16.02
C CYS A 187 -9.06 0.37 -16.19
N ILE A 188 -9.80 0.36 -17.31
CA ILE A 188 -11.00 -0.49 -17.50
C ILE A 188 -10.74 -1.93 -17.98
N GLY A 189 -9.48 -2.32 -18.19
CA GLY A 189 -9.11 -3.69 -18.57
C GLY A 189 -9.76 -4.13 -19.90
N ASN A 190 -10.43 -5.28 -19.91
CA ASN A 190 -11.05 -5.85 -21.11
C ASN A 190 -12.16 -4.97 -21.71
N ALA A 191 -12.77 -4.09 -20.92
CA ALA A 191 -13.79 -3.18 -21.42
C ALA A 191 -13.22 -2.17 -22.45
N ALA A 192 -11.90 -2.00 -22.52
CA ALA A 192 -11.24 -1.18 -23.55
C ALA A 192 -11.55 -1.63 -24.98
N ILE A 193 -11.96 -2.89 -25.18
CA ILE A 193 -12.34 -3.46 -26.47
C ILE A 193 -13.63 -2.82 -27.00
N THR A 194 -14.61 -2.55 -26.13
CA THR A 194 -15.98 -2.22 -26.53
C THR A 194 -16.44 -0.83 -26.12
N VAL A 195 -15.86 -0.24 -25.06
CA VAL A 195 -16.28 1.07 -24.54
C VAL A 195 -16.04 2.18 -25.59
N PRO A 196 -17.10 2.89 -26.02
CA PRO A 196 -16.98 4.07 -26.90
C PRO A 196 -16.00 5.11 -26.35
N GLY A 197 -15.22 5.71 -27.24
CA GLY A 197 -14.10 6.59 -26.87
C GLY A 197 -12.80 5.85 -26.54
N VAL A 198 -12.81 4.50 -26.48
CA VAL A 198 -11.60 3.66 -26.37
C VAL A 198 -11.50 2.69 -27.55
N GLN A 199 -12.41 1.72 -27.62
CA GLN A 199 -12.53 0.70 -28.68
C GLN A 199 -11.18 0.20 -29.24
N ASP A 200 -10.24 -0.18 -28.38
CA ASP A 200 -8.90 -0.62 -28.77
C ASP A 200 -8.95 -2.04 -29.39
N PRO A 201 -8.79 -2.19 -30.72
CA PRO A 201 -8.92 -3.49 -31.39
C PRO A 201 -7.71 -4.41 -31.13
N THR A 202 -6.65 -3.88 -30.53
CA THR A 202 -5.46 -4.65 -30.17
C THR A 202 -5.62 -5.37 -28.83
N CYS A 203 -6.68 -5.05 -28.07
CA CYS A 203 -7.04 -5.76 -26.84
C CYS A 203 -7.77 -7.07 -27.12
N TYR A 204 -7.51 -8.07 -26.29
CA TYR A 204 -8.16 -9.38 -26.35
C TYR A 204 -8.11 -10.06 -24.97
N PRO A 205 -9.09 -10.90 -24.63
CA PRO A 205 -9.02 -11.67 -23.39
C PRO A 205 -7.97 -12.77 -23.55
N THR A 206 -7.30 -13.10 -22.45
CA THR A 206 -6.59 -14.38 -22.34
C THR A 206 -7.22 -15.17 -21.21
N ARG A 207 -8.08 -16.13 -21.57
CA ARG A 207 -8.79 -16.98 -20.62
C ARG A 207 -7.80 -17.82 -19.83
N GLY A 208 -8.02 -17.86 -18.52
CA GLY A 208 -7.30 -18.72 -17.59
C GLY A 208 -8.27 -19.39 -16.65
N GLN A 209 -8.25 -20.72 -16.65
CA GLN A 209 -8.90 -21.52 -15.62
C GLN A 209 -7.91 -21.78 -14.47
N ILE A 210 -8.41 -21.70 -13.24
CA ILE A 210 -7.68 -21.96 -12.01
C ILE A 210 -8.47 -22.89 -11.09
N VAL A 211 -7.75 -23.62 -10.25
CA VAL A 211 -8.29 -24.36 -9.12
C VAL A 211 -7.79 -23.70 -7.83
N LEU A 212 -8.70 -23.21 -7.02
CA LEU A 212 -8.43 -22.79 -5.66
C LEU A 212 -8.54 -24.00 -4.75
N ALA A 213 -7.46 -24.31 -4.02
CA ALA A 213 -7.41 -25.40 -3.07
C ALA A 213 -6.92 -24.91 -1.71
N GLN A 214 -7.22 -25.66 -0.64
CA GLN A 214 -6.51 -25.58 0.63
C GLN A 214 -5.41 -26.63 0.62
N ALA A 215 -4.15 -26.23 0.84
CA ALA A 215 -3.00 -27.13 0.85
C ALA A 215 -1.93 -26.65 1.86
N PRO A 216 -2.05 -27.01 3.16
CA PRO A 216 -1.20 -26.51 4.24
C PRO A 216 0.30 -26.79 4.11
N SER A 217 0.63 -27.82 3.35
CA SER A 217 2.01 -28.26 3.12
C SER A 217 2.72 -27.50 1.98
N VAL A 218 2.03 -26.64 1.22
CA VAL A 218 2.64 -25.83 0.16
C VAL A 218 3.08 -24.48 0.73
N ARG A 219 4.39 -24.17 0.64
CA ARG A 219 5.01 -23.00 1.31
C ARG A 219 5.84 -22.11 0.39
N GLU A 220 5.93 -22.45 -0.89
CA GLU A 220 6.66 -21.69 -1.91
C GLU A 220 5.85 -21.59 -3.19
N ASN A 221 6.20 -20.61 -4.03
CA ASN A 221 5.71 -20.56 -5.40
C ASN A 221 6.47 -21.57 -6.25
N ILE A 222 5.74 -22.34 -7.07
CA ILE A 222 6.36 -23.20 -8.09
C ILE A 222 5.77 -22.83 -9.45
N MET A 223 6.63 -22.46 -10.40
CA MET A 223 6.24 -22.13 -11.78
C MET A 223 6.94 -23.06 -12.77
N ARG A 224 6.24 -23.42 -13.85
CA ARG A 224 6.82 -24.07 -15.01
C ARG A 224 6.29 -23.43 -16.29
N HIS A 225 7.20 -22.74 -16.96
CA HIS A 225 7.01 -22.06 -18.23
C HIS A 225 7.33 -23.05 -19.35
N GLY A 226 6.27 -23.68 -19.87
CA GLY A 226 6.36 -24.61 -20.98
C GLY A 226 6.29 -23.89 -22.33
N LYS A 227 6.55 -24.62 -23.42
CA LYS A 227 6.48 -24.05 -24.78
C LYS A 227 5.09 -23.50 -25.13
N ASN A 228 4.04 -24.22 -24.76
CA ASN A 228 2.64 -23.90 -25.10
C ASN A 228 1.71 -24.03 -23.88
N TYR A 229 2.27 -24.08 -22.67
CA TYR A 229 1.50 -24.27 -21.44
C TYR A 229 2.18 -23.56 -20.28
N GLU A 230 1.38 -23.25 -19.26
CA GLU A 230 1.87 -22.72 -18.00
C GLU A 230 1.38 -23.59 -16.86
N THR A 231 2.26 -23.97 -15.94
CA THR A 231 1.87 -24.61 -14.68
C THR A 231 2.34 -23.72 -13.54
N TYR A 232 1.45 -23.37 -12.61
CA TYR A 232 1.80 -22.56 -11.45
C TYR A 232 1.06 -23.01 -10.20
N ILE A 233 1.76 -22.89 -9.08
CA ILE A 233 1.29 -23.19 -7.74
C ILE A 233 1.65 -21.97 -6.89
N ILE A 234 0.65 -21.21 -6.47
CA ILE A 234 0.82 -19.90 -5.81
C ILE A 234 0.09 -19.92 -4.46
N PRO A 235 0.78 -20.12 -3.34
CA PRO A 235 0.20 -19.99 -2.01
C PRO A 235 -0.22 -18.55 -1.73
N ARG A 236 -1.40 -18.33 -1.15
CA ARG A 236 -1.85 -16.99 -0.77
C ARG A 236 -1.45 -16.71 0.70
N PRO A 237 -0.79 -15.57 1.00
CA PRO A 237 -0.58 -15.16 2.39
C PRO A 237 -1.93 -14.88 3.08
N ASP A 238 -1.97 -15.03 4.40
CA ASP A 238 -3.15 -14.71 5.25
C ASP A 238 -4.48 -15.24 4.69
N SER A 239 -4.50 -16.52 4.35
CA SER A 239 -5.60 -17.12 3.58
C SER A 239 -6.01 -18.53 4.04
N ASP A 240 -5.73 -18.91 5.28
CA ASP A 240 -6.01 -20.27 5.80
C ASP A 240 -5.43 -21.38 4.89
N SER A 241 -4.17 -21.19 4.50
CA SER A 241 -3.42 -22.09 3.63
C SER A 241 -4.03 -22.34 2.26
N THR A 242 -4.72 -21.35 1.68
CA THR A 242 -5.19 -21.47 0.29
C THR A 242 -4.06 -21.31 -0.72
N VAL A 243 -4.18 -22.05 -1.82
CA VAL A 243 -3.23 -22.10 -2.93
C VAL A 243 -3.99 -22.04 -4.24
N ILE A 244 -3.48 -21.24 -5.17
CA ILE A 244 -3.96 -21.22 -6.55
C ILE A 244 -3.13 -22.17 -7.38
N LEU A 245 -3.83 -23.13 -8.00
CA LEU A 245 -3.29 -24.08 -8.96
C LEU A 245 -3.73 -23.64 -10.36
N GLY A 246 -2.79 -23.55 -11.27
CA GLY A 246 -3.08 -23.25 -12.67
C GLY A 246 -1.97 -23.73 -13.61
N GLY A 247 -2.04 -23.40 -14.90
CA GLY A 247 -3.20 -22.77 -15.52
C GLY A 247 -3.22 -22.90 -17.03
N TYR A 248 -4.09 -22.11 -17.64
CA TYR A 248 -4.24 -21.95 -19.09
C TYR A 248 -4.04 -20.49 -19.50
N LEU A 249 -3.55 -20.32 -20.73
CA LEU A 249 -3.35 -19.04 -21.42
C LEU A 249 -4.01 -19.09 -22.80
N GLN A 250 -5.33 -18.95 -22.85
CA GLN A 250 -6.10 -19.11 -24.09
C GLN A 250 -6.46 -17.76 -24.68
N LYS A 251 -5.70 -17.34 -25.70
CA LYS A 251 -5.88 -16.08 -26.41
C LYS A 251 -7.23 -16.03 -27.14
N GLY A 252 -7.99 -14.95 -26.93
CA GLY A 252 -9.24 -14.67 -27.64
C GLY A 252 -10.44 -15.50 -27.18
N ASP A 253 -10.25 -16.38 -26.21
CA ASP A 253 -11.32 -17.21 -25.66
C ASP A 253 -12.12 -16.41 -24.62
N TRP A 254 -13.43 -16.29 -24.84
CA TRP A 254 -14.38 -15.56 -23.98
C TRP A 254 -15.33 -16.51 -23.21
N ASP A 255 -15.10 -17.81 -23.29
CA ASP A 255 -15.95 -18.80 -22.63
C ASP A 255 -15.76 -18.74 -21.11
N SER A 256 -16.79 -18.31 -20.39
CA SER A 256 -16.77 -18.20 -18.93
C SER A 256 -17.00 -19.54 -18.23
N ASN A 257 -17.34 -20.60 -18.97
CA ASN A 257 -17.62 -21.90 -18.39
C ASN A 257 -16.35 -22.62 -17.96
N VAL A 258 -16.45 -23.35 -16.85
CA VAL A 258 -15.43 -24.30 -16.43
C VAL A 258 -15.40 -25.47 -17.41
N ARG A 259 -14.20 -25.88 -17.80
CA ARG A 259 -13.96 -27.05 -18.64
C ARG A 259 -13.33 -28.14 -17.82
N GLU A 260 -14.02 -29.27 -17.68
CA GLU A 260 -13.60 -30.35 -16.77
C GLU A 260 -12.23 -30.91 -17.14
N HIS A 261 -11.96 -31.10 -18.44
CA HIS A 261 -10.65 -31.58 -18.89
C HIS A 261 -9.49 -30.64 -18.52
N GLU A 262 -9.73 -29.33 -18.44
CA GLU A 262 -8.73 -28.35 -18.00
C GLU A 262 -8.51 -28.43 -16.48
N THR A 263 -9.56 -28.67 -15.70
CA THR A 263 -9.46 -28.92 -14.24
C THR A 263 -8.59 -30.13 -13.98
N GLN A 264 -8.88 -31.26 -14.63
CA GLN A 264 -8.10 -32.50 -14.48
C GLN A 264 -6.65 -32.32 -14.93
N SER A 265 -6.42 -31.61 -16.03
CA SER A 265 -5.07 -31.25 -16.50
C SER A 265 -4.30 -30.39 -15.49
N ILE A 266 -4.94 -29.39 -14.88
CA ILE A 266 -4.32 -28.54 -13.85
C ILE A 266 -3.93 -29.39 -12.63
N LEU A 267 -4.83 -30.21 -12.12
CA LEU A 267 -4.58 -31.07 -10.95
C LEU A 267 -3.44 -32.06 -11.22
N GLN A 268 -3.45 -32.70 -12.39
CA GLN A 268 -2.39 -33.63 -12.78
C GLN A 268 -1.04 -32.92 -12.85
N ARG A 269 -0.92 -31.85 -13.65
CA ARG A 269 0.36 -31.14 -13.88
C ARG A 269 0.91 -30.51 -12.61
N THR A 270 0.07 -29.90 -11.78
CA THR A 270 0.51 -29.32 -10.51
C THR A 270 0.93 -30.41 -9.52
N GLY A 271 0.19 -31.52 -9.43
CA GLY A 271 0.57 -32.66 -8.60
C GLY A 271 1.82 -33.40 -9.08
N ASP A 272 2.13 -33.39 -10.38
CA ASP A 272 3.39 -33.94 -10.92
C ASP A 272 4.57 -33.00 -10.61
N LEU A 273 4.34 -31.69 -10.70
CA LEU A 273 5.36 -30.67 -10.48
C LEU A 273 5.71 -30.51 -8.99
N LEU A 274 4.71 -30.64 -8.09
CA LEU A 274 4.90 -30.58 -6.65
C LEU A 274 4.14 -31.73 -5.97
N PRO A 275 4.76 -32.92 -5.80
CA PRO A 275 4.10 -34.12 -5.29
C PRO A 275 3.46 -33.99 -3.91
N VAL A 276 3.85 -33.00 -3.10
CA VAL A 276 3.22 -32.73 -1.79
C VAL A 276 1.72 -32.46 -1.93
N LEU A 277 1.25 -31.97 -3.09
CA LEU A 277 -0.16 -31.77 -3.37
C LEU A 277 -0.97 -33.08 -3.38
N ARG A 278 -0.31 -34.25 -3.50
CA ARG A 278 -0.93 -35.58 -3.52
C ARG A 278 -0.91 -36.29 -2.17
N ASN A 279 -0.49 -35.62 -1.10
CA ASN A 279 -0.34 -36.22 0.24
C ASN A 279 -1.68 -36.50 0.98
N GLY A 280 -2.83 -36.17 0.37
CA GLY A 280 -4.16 -36.34 0.96
C GLY A 280 -4.69 -35.12 1.75
N GLU A 281 -3.89 -34.08 1.95
CA GLU A 281 -4.31 -32.85 2.66
C GLU A 281 -4.92 -31.79 1.72
N THR A 282 -4.64 -31.88 0.42
CA THR A 282 -5.13 -30.92 -0.58
C THR A 282 -6.65 -31.05 -0.77
N LYS A 283 -7.39 -29.99 -0.46
CA LYS A 283 -8.85 -29.92 -0.65
C LYS A 283 -9.21 -28.89 -1.70
N ILE A 284 -9.88 -29.31 -2.77
CA ILE A 284 -10.39 -28.38 -3.79
C ILE A 284 -11.53 -27.57 -3.18
N LEU A 285 -11.41 -26.25 -3.23
CA LEU A 285 -12.42 -25.31 -2.71
C LEU A 285 -13.29 -24.75 -3.83
N LYS A 286 -12.68 -24.41 -4.97
CA LYS A 286 -13.38 -23.78 -6.10
C LYS A 286 -12.60 -23.95 -7.40
N VAL A 287 -13.32 -24.06 -8.52
CA VAL A 287 -12.77 -23.89 -9.87
C VAL A 287 -13.32 -22.58 -10.43
N ALA A 288 -12.47 -21.78 -11.07
CA ALA A 288 -12.86 -20.49 -11.60
C ALA A 288 -12.18 -20.17 -12.93
N VAL A 289 -12.83 -19.30 -13.71
CA VAL A 289 -12.32 -18.78 -14.97
C VAL A 289 -12.22 -17.27 -14.85
N GLY A 290 -11.09 -16.72 -15.30
CA GLY A 290 -10.88 -15.28 -15.42
C GLY A 290 -10.33 -14.94 -16.80
N PHE A 291 -10.63 -13.72 -17.26
CA PHE A 291 -10.11 -13.18 -18.51
C PHE A 291 -9.02 -12.17 -18.23
N ARG A 292 -7.76 -12.51 -18.52
CA ARG A 292 -6.65 -11.55 -18.45
C ARG A 292 -6.84 -10.47 -19.54
N PRO A 293 -6.73 -9.17 -19.21
CA PRO A 293 -6.90 -8.10 -20.19
C PRO A 293 -5.62 -7.89 -20.99
N SER A 294 -5.41 -8.71 -22.01
CA SER A 294 -4.20 -8.69 -22.85
C SER A 294 -4.32 -7.68 -23.98
N ARG A 295 -3.17 -7.26 -24.51
CA ARG A 295 -3.05 -6.34 -25.64
C ARG A 295 -1.85 -6.73 -26.51
N GLN A 296 -1.94 -6.60 -27.83
CA GLN A 296 -0.95 -7.16 -28.78
C GLN A 296 0.49 -6.70 -28.50
N ASP A 297 0.69 -5.44 -28.11
CA ASP A 297 2.02 -4.86 -27.82
C ASP A 297 2.30 -4.67 -26.33
N GLY A 298 1.51 -5.31 -25.46
CA GLY A 298 1.52 -5.07 -24.03
C GLY A 298 0.70 -3.86 -23.62
N ALA A 299 0.81 -3.50 -22.34
CA ALA A 299 -0.04 -2.48 -21.73
C ALA A 299 0.12 -1.10 -22.38
N ARG A 300 -0.99 -0.38 -22.50
CA ARG A 300 -1.06 1.01 -22.93
C ARG A 300 -1.01 1.90 -21.70
N VAL A 301 0.11 2.60 -21.51
CA VAL A 301 0.28 3.65 -20.50
C VAL A 301 0.67 4.92 -21.23
N GLU A 302 -0.30 5.79 -21.49
CA GLU A 302 -0.09 7.00 -22.28
C GLU A 302 -1.11 8.08 -21.96
N ARG A 303 -0.74 9.32 -22.24
CA ARG A 303 -1.58 10.50 -22.11
C ARG A 303 -2.19 10.85 -23.47
N GLU A 304 -3.48 11.14 -23.46
CA GLU A 304 -4.24 11.69 -24.56
C GLU A 304 -4.90 12.99 -24.10
N ASP A 305 -4.55 14.11 -24.74
CA ASP A 305 -5.19 15.41 -24.46
C ASP A 305 -6.41 15.59 -25.37
N LEU A 306 -7.56 15.83 -24.75
CA LEU A 306 -8.83 16.06 -25.41
C LEU A 306 -9.08 17.55 -25.63
N ARG A 307 -10.13 17.84 -26.41
CA ARG A 307 -10.61 19.21 -26.61
C ARG A 307 -11.06 19.80 -25.26
N ALA A 308 -10.91 21.12 -25.08
CA ALA A 308 -11.23 21.85 -23.86
C ALA A 308 -10.32 21.61 -22.63
N GLY A 309 -9.08 21.13 -22.84
CA GLY A 309 -8.08 21.01 -21.77
C GLY A 309 -8.37 19.90 -20.76
N GLN A 310 -9.13 18.90 -21.20
CA GLN A 310 -9.36 17.65 -20.50
C GLN A 310 -8.33 16.61 -20.93
N THR A 311 -7.90 15.76 -20.02
CA THR A 311 -6.85 14.77 -20.31
C THR A 311 -7.32 13.37 -19.89
N VAL A 312 -7.03 12.39 -20.73
CA VAL A 312 -7.16 10.97 -20.39
C VAL A 312 -5.77 10.36 -20.27
N VAL A 313 -5.55 9.56 -19.23
CA VAL A 313 -4.39 8.69 -19.12
C VAL A 313 -4.85 7.25 -19.23
N HIS A 314 -4.51 6.59 -20.32
CA HIS A 314 -4.76 5.17 -20.48
C HIS A 314 -3.80 4.38 -19.61
N ASN A 315 -4.31 3.37 -18.90
CA ASN A 315 -3.52 2.43 -18.11
C ASN A 315 -4.23 1.07 -18.07
N TYR A 316 -4.16 0.31 -19.18
CA TYR A 316 -4.81 -0.99 -19.32
C TYR A 316 -4.01 -1.92 -20.24
N GLY A 317 -4.46 -3.17 -20.41
CA GLY A 317 -3.79 -4.14 -21.29
C GLY A 317 -2.63 -4.90 -20.61
N ALA A 318 -2.64 -5.00 -19.27
CA ALA A 318 -1.57 -5.63 -18.49
C ALA A 318 -1.51 -7.17 -18.62
N GLY A 319 -2.45 -7.81 -19.32
CA GLY A 319 -2.47 -9.26 -19.49
C GLY A 319 -2.38 -9.99 -18.14
N GLY A 320 -1.40 -10.89 -18.02
CA GLY A 320 -1.14 -11.65 -16.79
C GLY A 320 -0.32 -10.94 -15.73
N THR A 321 0.20 -9.73 -15.99
CA THR A 321 1.22 -9.08 -15.14
C THR A 321 0.67 -7.92 -14.30
N GLY A 322 -0.65 -7.73 -14.26
CA GLY A 322 -1.27 -6.56 -13.62
C GLY A 322 -0.94 -6.35 -12.13
N TYR A 323 -0.69 -7.42 -11.36
CA TYR A 323 -0.25 -7.29 -9.96
C TYR A 323 1.26 -6.97 -9.84
N GLN A 324 2.11 -7.61 -10.66
CA GLN A 324 3.56 -7.41 -10.60
C GLN A 324 4.00 -6.06 -11.18
N ALA A 325 3.45 -5.67 -12.33
CA ALA A 325 3.80 -4.45 -13.05
C ALA A 325 2.92 -3.27 -12.65
N GLY A 326 1.74 -3.52 -12.06
CA GLY A 326 0.70 -2.51 -11.88
C GLY A 326 1.12 -1.29 -11.05
N MET A 327 2.00 -1.47 -10.07
CA MET A 327 2.53 -0.35 -9.28
C MET A 327 3.48 0.52 -10.12
N GLY A 328 4.38 -0.10 -10.89
CA GLY A 328 5.25 0.62 -11.83
C GLY A 328 4.46 1.32 -12.95
N MET A 329 3.41 0.68 -13.45
CA MET A 329 2.48 1.28 -14.41
C MET A 329 1.74 2.48 -13.82
N ALA A 330 1.30 2.40 -12.56
CA ALA A 330 0.62 3.52 -11.88
C ALA A 330 1.55 4.72 -11.67
N GLN A 331 2.80 4.50 -11.26
CA GLN A 331 3.81 5.55 -11.12
C GLN A 331 4.04 6.28 -12.44
N ASP A 332 4.21 5.53 -13.54
CA ASP A 332 4.40 6.10 -14.88
C ASP A 332 3.15 6.87 -15.33
N ALA A 333 1.96 6.27 -15.20
CA ALA A 333 0.69 6.91 -15.53
C ALA A 333 0.47 8.24 -14.80
N VAL A 334 0.71 8.30 -13.49
CA VAL A 334 0.57 9.54 -12.69
C VAL A 334 1.61 10.58 -13.11
N SER A 335 2.82 10.14 -13.49
CA SER A 335 3.88 11.06 -13.91
C SER A 335 3.56 11.82 -15.21
N LEU A 336 2.77 11.22 -16.11
CA LEU A 336 2.39 11.80 -17.41
C LEU A 336 1.53 13.07 -17.31
N VAL A 337 0.92 13.32 -16.16
CA VAL A 337 0.01 14.45 -15.91
C VAL A 337 0.47 15.34 -14.76
N ARG A 338 1.77 15.31 -14.44
CA ARG A 338 2.34 16.09 -13.34
C ARG A 338 2.07 17.59 -13.50
N ASP A 339 2.16 18.13 -14.71
CA ASP A 339 1.80 19.50 -15.07
C ASP A 339 0.36 19.88 -14.65
N ILE A 340 -0.59 18.95 -14.81
CA ILE A 340 -1.98 19.17 -14.42
C ILE A 340 -2.12 19.04 -12.91
N LEU A 341 -1.51 18.01 -12.32
CA LEU A 341 -1.56 17.74 -10.88
C LEU A 341 -0.96 18.90 -10.07
N ASP A 342 0.16 19.48 -10.49
CA ASP A 342 0.81 20.62 -9.84
C ASP A 342 -0.06 21.88 -9.84
N SER A 343 -0.98 22.01 -10.80
CA SER A 343 -1.95 23.11 -10.86
C SER A 343 -3.15 22.92 -9.93
N LEU A 344 -3.39 21.69 -9.46
CA LEU A 344 -4.49 21.38 -8.56
C LEU A 344 -4.12 21.76 -7.11
N PRO A 345 -5.05 22.32 -6.33
CA PRO A 345 -4.77 22.72 -4.96
C PRO A 345 -4.56 21.49 -4.07
N ILE A 346 -3.32 21.20 -3.68
CA ILE A 346 -2.99 20.19 -2.66
C ILE A 346 -3.14 20.84 -1.28
N LYS A 347 -3.91 20.23 -0.37
CA LYS A 347 -3.70 20.50 1.06
C LYS A 347 -2.55 19.61 1.52
N SER A 348 -1.39 20.20 1.80
CA SER A 348 -0.26 19.45 2.32
C SER A 348 -0.70 18.66 3.56
N THR A 349 -0.47 17.35 3.51
CA THR A 349 -0.67 16.44 4.65
C THR A 349 0.59 15.61 4.92
N LEU A 350 1.73 16.00 4.34
CA LEU A 350 3.04 15.43 4.64
C LEU A 350 4.05 16.58 4.70
N SER A 351 4.53 16.93 5.90
CA SER A 351 5.57 17.96 6.04
C SER A 351 6.93 17.36 5.70
N SER A 352 7.58 17.91 4.68
CA SER A 352 9.02 17.75 4.46
C SER A 352 9.80 18.23 5.69
N ARG A 353 10.90 17.55 6.00
CA ARG A 353 11.92 17.99 6.98
C ARG A 353 12.29 19.46 6.72
N PRO A 354 12.39 20.33 7.74
CA PRO A 354 12.80 21.71 7.51
C PRO A 354 14.26 21.75 7.04
N GLN A 355 14.48 22.25 5.82
CA GLN A 355 15.74 22.87 5.42
C GLN A 355 15.82 24.24 6.12
N GLU A 356 16.99 24.55 6.67
CA GLU A 356 17.33 25.87 7.20
C GLU A 356 17.10 26.94 6.10
N LEU A 357 16.21 27.89 6.37
CA LEU A 357 16.06 29.10 5.57
C LEU A 357 16.47 30.30 6.42
N SER A 358 17.59 30.87 6.00
CA SER A 358 18.17 32.13 6.40
C SER A 358 17.20 33.30 6.19
N GLN A 359 17.06 34.09 7.26
CA GLN A 359 16.79 35.52 7.38
C GLN A 359 16.05 36.25 6.25
N GLY A 360 14.91 36.84 6.63
CA GLY A 360 14.44 38.09 6.03
C GLY A 360 12.96 38.34 6.18
N SER A 361 12.54 38.92 7.30
CA SER A 361 11.62 40.08 7.40
C SER A 361 10.87 40.11 8.73
N SER A 362 10.73 41.33 9.23
CA SER A 362 10.29 41.77 10.55
C SER A 362 8.81 41.49 10.81
N ASP A 363 8.53 40.53 11.69
CA ASP A 363 7.46 40.53 12.70
C ASP A 363 7.55 39.21 13.47
N ILE A 364 8.51 39.09 14.40
CA ILE A 364 8.64 37.94 15.29
C ILE A 364 7.90 38.29 16.59
N PRO A 365 6.89 37.52 17.02
CA PRO A 365 6.30 37.66 18.34
C PRO A 365 7.38 37.48 19.40
N GLN A 366 7.47 38.40 20.37
CA GLN A 366 8.43 38.33 21.48
C GLN A 366 8.41 36.94 22.14
N SER A 367 9.60 36.35 22.33
CA SER A 367 9.74 35.10 23.10
C SER A 367 9.18 35.29 24.51
N LEU A 368 8.42 34.30 24.99
CA LEU A 368 7.88 34.27 26.35
C LEU A 368 8.97 34.18 27.43
N ASP A 369 10.18 33.77 27.05
CA ASP A 369 11.34 33.68 27.94
C ASP A 369 11.85 35.05 28.43
N ASN A 370 11.34 36.15 27.87
CA ASN A 370 11.70 37.53 28.22
C ASN A 370 10.66 38.25 29.09
N LEU A 371 9.63 37.55 29.61
CA LEU A 371 8.64 38.14 30.51
C LEU A 371 8.97 37.82 31.97
N PRO A 372 9.27 38.81 32.83
CA PRO A 372 9.80 38.58 34.18
C PRO A 372 8.83 37.88 35.14
N ASP A 373 7.54 37.84 34.81
CA ASP A 373 6.47 37.34 35.69
C ASP A 373 5.84 36.01 35.22
N LEU A 374 6.46 35.33 34.23
CA LEU A 374 5.95 34.09 33.67
C LEU A 374 7.07 33.05 33.57
N THR A 375 6.84 31.86 34.13
CA THR A 375 7.72 30.71 33.95
C THR A 375 7.01 29.69 33.07
N ALA A 376 7.56 29.43 31.88
CA ALA A 376 7.06 28.35 31.02
C ALA A 376 7.72 27.02 31.44
N GLN A 377 6.91 26.00 31.73
CA GLN A 377 7.38 24.63 31.93
C GLN A 377 6.92 23.74 30.77
N LEU A 378 7.85 22.94 30.25
CA LEU A 378 7.57 21.95 29.20
C LEU A 378 6.94 20.71 29.84
N CYS A 379 5.65 20.49 29.57
CA CYS A 379 5.00 19.22 29.90
C CYS A 379 5.18 18.27 28.71
N GLY A 380 5.88 17.15 28.92
CA GLY A 380 6.12 16.13 27.90
C GLY A 380 4.84 15.38 27.47
N LEU A 381 5.01 14.31 26.68
CA LEU A 381 3.91 13.54 26.07
C LEU A 381 3.01 12.77 27.07
N THR A 382 3.34 12.78 28.36
CA THR A 382 2.51 12.26 29.45
C THR A 382 2.28 13.38 30.46
N GLY A 383 1.31 14.24 30.17
CA GLY A 383 0.84 15.25 31.13
C GLY A 383 0.08 14.62 32.29
N ASP A 384 -0.16 15.41 33.34
CA ASP A 384 -0.82 15.08 34.62
C ASP A 384 -2.27 14.55 34.52
N MET A 385 -2.70 14.16 33.31
CA MET A 385 -4.00 13.60 32.96
C MET A 385 -3.90 12.09 32.63
N ASP A 386 -2.76 11.44 32.88
CA ASP A 386 -2.66 9.98 32.85
C ASP A 386 -3.56 9.39 33.97
N PRO A 387 -4.52 8.49 33.65
CA PRO A 387 -5.38 7.86 34.64
C PRO A 387 -4.63 7.16 35.78
N TYR A 388 -3.42 6.64 35.51
CA TYR A 388 -2.55 6.01 36.51
C TYR A 388 -1.80 7.01 37.39
N VAL A 389 -1.69 8.27 36.98
CA VAL A 389 -1.08 9.33 37.78
C VAL A 389 -2.13 10.02 38.66
N LEU A 390 -3.35 10.19 38.14
CA LEU A 390 -4.49 10.78 38.87
C LEU A 390 -4.87 10.00 40.14
N GLN A 391 -4.64 8.69 40.19
CA GLN A 391 -4.91 7.87 41.39
C GLN A 391 -4.09 8.29 42.63
N HIS A 392 -3.02 9.06 42.45
CA HIS A 392 -2.15 9.53 43.53
C HIS A 392 -2.53 10.93 44.06
N TYR A 393 -3.55 11.58 43.49
CA TYR A 393 -3.98 12.91 43.90
C TYR A 393 -4.94 12.82 45.10
N GLN A 394 -4.86 13.81 46.00
CA GLN A 394 -5.78 13.91 47.13
C GLN A 394 -7.06 14.63 46.69
N TYR A 395 -8.19 13.94 46.78
CA TYR A 395 -9.50 14.49 46.45
C TYR A 395 -10.21 15.01 47.71
N ASN A 396 -11.14 15.96 47.55
CA ASN A 396 -11.98 16.41 48.65
C ASN A 396 -13.04 15.33 49.03
N ALA A 397 -13.84 15.60 50.05
CA ALA A 397 -14.87 14.68 50.55
C ALA A 397 -15.97 14.30 49.52
N ASN A 398 -16.06 15.02 48.40
CA ASN A 398 -16.98 14.76 47.30
C ASN A 398 -16.30 14.09 46.09
N SER A 399 -15.04 13.63 46.23
CA SER A 399 -14.22 13.09 45.15
C SER A 399 -13.87 14.10 44.04
N GLU A 400 -13.84 15.38 44.38
CA GLU A 400 -13.52 16.46 43.44
C GLU A 400 -12.10 16.98 43.69
N PHE A 401 -11.40 17.31 42.60
CA PHE A 401 -10.11 17.99 42.62
C PHE A 401 -10.22 19.26 41.76
N ALA A 402 -10.10 20.43 42.38
CA ALA A 402 -10.28 21.71 41.70
C ALA A 402 -8.95 22.20 41.10
N PHE A 403 -8.86 22.23 39.76
CA PHE A 403 -7.71 22.81 39.06
C PHE A 403 -7.80 24.34 39.02
N SER A 404 -6.70 25.02 39.32
CA SER A 404 -6.56 26.48 39.17
C SER A 404 -6.59 26.86 37.69
N LYS A 405 -7.75 27.36 37.22
CA LYS A 405 -7.99 28.11 35.97
C LYS A 405 -6.99 27.82 34.81
N LEU A 406 -7.26 26.76 34.06
CA LEU A 406 -6.49 26.38 32.87
C LEU A 406 -6.75 27.38 31.72
N THR A 407 -5.70 28.01 31.19
CA THR A 407 -5.78 28.76 29.92
C THR A 407 -4.91 28.07 28.88
N ILE A 408 -5.53 27.31 27.98
CA ILE A 408 -4.83 26.61 26.90
C ILE A 408 -4.58 27.62 25.77
N ARG A 409 -3.31 27.89 25.47
CA ARG A 409 -2.91 28.69 24.31
C ARG A 409 -2.10 27.82 23.36
N GLN A 410 -2.60 27.65 22.15
CA GLN A 410 -1.90 26.89 21.11
C GLN A 410 -0.72 27.72 20.58
N VAL A 411 0.51 27.25 20.82
CA VAL A 411 1.73 27.85 20.26
C VAL A 411 2.18 26.97 19.09
N GLN A 412 1.71 27.33 17.89
CA GLN A 412 1.93 26.71 16.56
C GLN A 412 1.13 25.44 16.19
N LYS A 413 0.99 25.23 14.87
CA LYS A 413 0.30 24.08 14.22
C LYS A 413 1.31 22.97 13.93
N ILE A 414 1.57 22.09 14.88
CA ILE A 414 2.27 20.82 14.65
C ILE A 414 1.41 19.69 15.25
N GLU A 415 1.46 18.49 14.66
CA GLU A 415 0.56 17.34 14.86
C GLU A 415 0.50 16.73 16.27
N LEU A 416 1.28 17.21 17.24
CA LEU A 416 1.16 16.81 18.64
C LEU A 416 1.07 18.06 19.53
N PRO A 417 -0.01 18.25 20.32
CA PRO A 417 -0.18 19.42 21.16
C PRO A 417 0.82 19.39 22.32
N VAL A 418 1.87 20.21 22.24
CA VAL A 418 2.71 20.53 23.41
C VAL A 418 1.93 21.51 24.28
N GLN A 419 1.69 21.12 25.53
CA GLN A 419 0.94 21.92 26.49
C GLN A 419 1.91 22.70 27.38
N PHE A 420 1.62 23.98 27.59
CA PHE A 420 2.34 24.82 28.54
C PHE A 420 1.39 25.20 29.68
N LEU A 421 1.81 24.92 30.92
CA LEU A 421 1.13 25.46 32.09
C LEU A 421 1.69 26.87 32.37
N LEU A 422 0.82 27.88 32.33
CA LEU A 422 1.16 29.25 32.74
C LEU A 422 0.55 29.46 34.13
N SER A 423 1.38 29.47 35.17
CA SER A 423 0.93 29.86 36.51
C SER A 423 1.11 31.36 36.71
N LYS A 424 0.07 32.03 37.21
CA LYS A 424 0.16 33.40 37.75
C LYS A 424 0.16 33.30 39.27
N PRO A 425 1.20 33.75 39.98
CA PRO A 425 1.28 33.60 41.43
C PRO A 425 0.19 34.36 42.20
N GLU A 426 -0.48 35.33 41.59
CA GLU A 426 -1.28 36.33 42.31
C GLU A 426 -2.79 36.07 42.41
N SER A 427 -3.24 34.81 42.36
CA SER A 427 -4.68 34.54 42.53
C SER A 427 -4.98 33.38 43.46
N ASN A 428 -4.46 33.46 44.69
CA ASN A 428 -5.13 32.83 45.83
C ASN A 428 -4.81 33.57 47.14
N PRO A 429 -5.75 34.32 47.75
CA PRO A 429 -5.49 34.94 49.05
C PRO A 429 -5.34 33.90 50.18
N GLU A 430 -5.72 32.63 49.95
CA GLU A 430 -5.54 31.54 50.92
C GLU A 430 -4.13 30.91 50.90
N SER A 431 -3.31 31.17 49.87
CA SER A 431 -1.90 30.70 49.87
C SER A 431 -0.92 31.64 50.58
N GLN A 432 -1.40 32.77 51.12
CA GLN A 432 -0.59 33.67 51.94
C GLN A 432 -0.71 33.43 53.45
N VAL A 433 -1.60 32.53 53.90
CA VAL A 433 -1.71 32.15 55.32
C VAL A 433 -0.94 30.84 55.55
N GLY A 434 0.38 30.96 55.49
CA GLY A 434 1.31 29.85 55.77
C GLY A 434 2.70 30.34 56.13
N SER A 435 2.84 31.61 56.55
CA SER A 435 4.06 32.13 57.16
C SER A 435 4.13 31.68 58.63
N GLY A 436 4.52 30.43 58.86
CA GLY A 436 4.74 29.96 60.23
C GLY A 436 5.10 28.48 60.35
N LEU A 437 6.40 28.20 60.43
CA LEU A 437 7.03 27.07 61.14
C LEU A 437 6.73 25.65 60.65
N TYR A 438 7.71 24.98 60.00
CA TYR A 438 8.14 23.59 60.32
C TYR A 438 9.58 23.34 59.80
N PRO A 439 10.63 23.40 60.66
CA PRO A 439 12.02 23.13 60.27
C PRO A 439 12.36 21.64 60.04
N THR A 440 11.42 20.71 60.16
CA THR A 440 11.74 19.29 60.44
C THR A 440 11.73 18.34 59.23
N MET A 441 11.69 18.85 58.00
CA MET A 441 11.69 18.01 56.78
C MET A 441 13.01 17.99 56.01
N MET A 442 13.94 18.92 56.25
CA MET A 442 15.28 18.86 55.63
C MET A 442 16.15 17.76 56.25
N ASP A 443 16.05 17.53 57.56
CA ASP A 443 16.89 16.54 58.25
C ASP A 443 16.53 15.06 57.93
N LYS A 444 15.42 14.81 57.22
CA LYS A 444 14.98 13.44 56.85
C LYS A 444 15.30 13.04 55.42
N MET A 445 15.82 13.96 54.59
CA MET A 445 16.17 13.64 53.20
C MET A 445 17.45 12.80 53.10
N ASP A 446 18.37 12.93 54.05
CA ASP A 446 19.63 12.17 54.09
C ASP A 446 19.42 10.66 54.33
N ASP A 447 18.32 10.28 55.00
CA ASP A 447 17.94 8.88 55.22
C ASP A 447 17.29 8.22 53.99
N VAL A 448 16.70 9.03 53.10
CA VAL A 448 15.96 8.55 51.92
C VAL A 448 16.86 8.46 50.69
N VAL A 449 17.80 9.39 50.54
CA VAL A 449 18.78 9.36 49.45
C VAL A 449 20.16 9.69 50.04
N PRO A 450 20.98 8.68 50.32
CA PRO A 450 22.33 8.91 50.83
C PRO A 450 23.10 9.83 49.88
N PRO A 451 23.91 10.79 50.38
CA PRO A 451 24.67 11.72 49.55
C PRO A 451 25.51 11.04 48.45
N ALA A 452 25.97 9.82 48.73
CA ALA A 452 26.69 8.97 47.77
C ALA A 452 25.86 8.58 46.53
N ILE A 453 24.53 8.48 46.62
CA ILE A 453 23.65 8.26 45.45
C ILE A 453 23.56 9.53 44.60
N GLY A 454 23.46 10.70 45.24
CA GLY A 454 23.47 11.99 44.55
C GLY A 454 24.75 12.21 43.75
N GLU A 455 25.92 11.95 44.36
CA GLU A 455 27.21 12.05 43.65
C GLU A 455 27.33 11.07 42.47
N ARG A 456 26.75 9.87 42.60
CA ARG A 456 26.76 8.85 41.54
C ARG A 456 25.90 9.25 40.34
N LEU A 457 24.75 9.86 40.60
CA LEU A 457 23.85 10.38 39.57
C LEU A 457 24.47 11.56 38.81
N ILE A 458 25.18 12.44 39.52
CA ILE A 458 25.91 13.56 38.90
C ILE A 458 27.05 13.04 38.00
N LYS A 459 27.82 12.02 38.44
CA LYS A 459 28.87 11.42 37.61
C LYS A 459 28.34 10.74 36.34
N LEU A 460 27.14 10.16 36.38
CA LEU A 460 26.49 9.54 35.21
C LEU A 460 26.09 10.57 34.13
N HIS A 461 25.95 11.84 34.48
CA HIS A 461 25.53 12.91 33.55
C HIS A 461 26.70 13.69 32.94
N VAL A 462 27.93 13.52 33.45
CA VAL A 462 29.13 14.28 33.01
C VAL A 462 30.06 13.47 32.12
N THR A 463 29.75 12.20 31.82
CA THR A 463 30.48 11.42 30.80
C THR A 463 29.54 10.83 29.76
N ARG A 464 29.09 11.67 28.84
CA ARG A 464 28.88 11.34 27.42
C ARG A 464 29.19 12.54 26.55
#